data_AF-A0A8C9PQK8-F1
#
_entry.id   AF-A0A8C9PQK8-F1
#
_cell.length_a   1.000
_cell.length_b   1.000
_cell.length_c   1.000
_cell.angle_alpha   90.00
_cell.angle_beta   90.00
_cell.angle_gamma   90.00
#
_symmetry.space_group_name_H-M   'P 1'
#
loop_
_entity.id
_entity.type
_entity.pdbx_description
1 polymer ?
#
loop_
_entity_poly.entity_id
_entity_poly.type
_entity_poly.pdbx_seq_one_letter_code
_entity_poly.pdbx_strand_id
1 'polypeptide(L)'
;MVHAFLIHTLRAPNVEDTGLCRVLYSCVFGAEKSTDDPRPHGAERDRLLRKEQILAVARQVESMCQLQQQASGRPPTDLQSPSSDEPVPLQEAPRGAFRLAAGDPFQEPRTVVWLGMLSLGFALVLDAHENLLLAESTIRLLARLLLDHLRLLTPATSAGGLRCLAHLLLPK
;
A
#
# COMPACT_ATOMS: atom_id res chain seq x y z
N MET A 1 8.82 -16.53 1.39
CA MET A 1 7.59 -16.51 0.57
C MET A 1 6.88 -15.17 0.81
N VAL A 2 5.77 -14.91 0.10
CA VAL A 2 4.93 -13.73 0.35
C VAL A 2 3.98 -14.06 1.51
N HIS A 3 4.03 -13.26 2.58
CA HIS A 3 3.11 -13.38 3.70
C HIS A 3 1.79 -12.67 3.43
N ALA A 4 1.85 -11.43 2.92
CA ALA A 4 0.65 -10.65 2.62
C ALA A 4 0.89 -9.64 1.49
N PHE A 5 -0.19 -9.28 0.81
CA PHE A 5 -0.26 -8.15 -0.11
C PHE A 5 -1.39 -7.21 0.32
N LEU A 6 -1.15 -5.90 0.31
CA LEU A 6 -2.17 -4.92 0.67
C LEU A 6 -2.12 -3.66 -0.20
N ILE A 7 -3.28 -3.04 -0.33
CA ILE A 7 -3.50 -1.74 -0.97
C ILE A 7 -4.14 -0.83 0.07
N HIS A 8 -3.57 0.35 0.29
CA HIS A 8 -4.07 1.33 1.24
C HIS A 8 -4.05 2.74 0.66
N THR A 9 -4.72 3.67 1.33
CA THR A 9 -4.68 5.10 0.97
C THR A 9 -3.41 5.74 1.49
N LEU A 10 -2.86 6.68 0.72
CA LEU A 10 -1.80 7.60 1.15
C LEU A 10 -2.40 8.99 1.34
N ARG A 11 -2.09 9.63 2.48
CA ARG A 11 -2.53 11.01 2.71
C ARG A 11 -1.90 11.98 1.71
N ALA A 12 -2.72 12.91 1.22
CA ALA A 12 -2.23 14.05 0.46
C ALA A 12 -1.54 15.05 1.41
N PRO A 13 -0.34 15.55 1.08
CA PRO A 13 0.47 16.40 1.95
C PRO A 13 -0.15 17.75 2.35
N ASN A 14 -1.23 18.20 1.70
CA ASN A 14 -1.85 19.52 1.89
C ASN A 14 -3.30 19.49 2.39
N VAL A 15 -3.84 18.33 2.75
CA VAL A 15 -5.16 18.27 3.37
C VAL A 15 -4.95 18.00 4.85
N GLU A 16 -5.34 18.93 5.72
CA GLU A 16 -5.51 18.71 7.16
C GLU A 16 -6.65 17.72 7.45
N ASP A 17 -6.87 16.77 6.55
CA ASP A 17 -7.78 15.68 6.79
C ASP A 17 -7.11 14.76 7.79
N THR A 18 -7.82 14.54 8.90
CA THR A 18 -7.52 13.49 9.87
C THR A 18 -7.82 12.09 9.28
N GLY A 19 -7.79 11.97 7.95
CA GLY A 19 -8.00 10.74 7.21
C GLY A 19 -6.98 9.71 7.68
N LEU A 20 -7.47 8.71 8.40
CA LEU A 20 -6.68 7.58 8.86
C LEU A 20 -6.20 6.79 7.64
N CYS A 21 -4.99 6.21 7.74
CA CYS A 21 -4.50 5.22 6.78
C CYS A 21 -5.55 4.12 6.61
N ARG A 22 -6.22 4.08 5.45
CA ARG A 22 -7.32 3.14 5.19
C ARG A 22 -6.83 2.03 4.29
N VAL A 23 -6.93 0.80 4.78
CA VAL A 23 -6.68 -0.40 3.98
C VAL A 23 -7.89 -0.64 3.08
N LEU A 24 -7.68 -0.60 1.77
CA LEU A 24 -8.69 -0.83 0.74
C LEU A 24 -8.80 -2.31 0.39
N TYR A 25 -7.65 -3.00 0.38
CA TYR A 25 -7.55 -4.42 0.09
C TYR A 25 -6.41 -5.04 0.88
N SER A 26 -6.60 -6.27 1.35
CA SER A 26 -5.55 -7.08 1.95
C SER A 26 -5.79 -8.55 1.66
N CYS A 27 -4.75 -9.25 1.23
CA CYS A 27 -4.73 -10.69 1.07
C CYS A 27 -3.55 -11.26 1.87
N VAL A 28 -3.81 -12.25 2.71
CA VAL A 28 -2.79 -12.92 3.53
C VAL A 28 -2.65 -14.34 3.03
N PHE A 29 -1.42 -14.72 2.67
CA PHE A 29 -1.07 -16.01 2.08
C PHE A 29 -0.44 -16.96 3.11
N GLY A 30 0.07 -16.43 4.22
CA GLY A 30 0.65 -17.22 5.31
C GLY A 30 -0.33 -17.45 6.46
N ALA A 31 -0.46 -18.70 6.92
CA ALA A 31 -1.09 -19.01 8.19
C ALA A 31 -0.03 -18.88 9.30
N GLU A 32 0.08 -17.71 9.92
CA GLU A 32 0.63 -17.66 11.29
C GLU A 32 -0.23 -18.63 12.10
N LYS A 33 0.40 -19.66 12.67
CA LYS A 33 -0.28 -20.79 13.33
C LYS A 33 -1.36 -20.24 14.25
N SER A 34 -2.62 -20.33 13.81
CA SER A 34 -3.76 -20.06 14.67
C SER A 34 -3.56 -20.99 15.85
N THR A 35 -3.44 -20.41 17.04
CA THR A 35 -3.39 -21.23 18.24
C THR A 35 -4.67 -22.03 18.20
N ASP A 36 -4.54 -23.36 18.13
CA ASP A 36 -5.58 -24.34 17.80
C ASP A 36 -6.59 -24.44 18.97
N ASP A 37 -7.13 -23.30 19.41
CA ASP A 37 -8.14 -23.20 20.45
C ASP A 37 -9.50 -23.28 19.73
N PRO A 38 -10.22 -24.40 19.83
CA PRO A 38 -11.45 -24.68 19.07
C PRO A 38 -12.64 -23.80 19.49
N ARG A 39 -12.39 -22.71 20.22
CA ARG A 39 -13.41 -21.79 20.71
C ARG A 39 -13.73 -20.73 19.67
N PRO A 40 -15.00 -20.37 19.48
CA PRO A 40 -15.43 -19.36 18.51
C PRO A 40 -14.77 -17.98 18.73
N HIS A 41 -14.33 -17.68 19.96
CA HIS A 41 -13.60 -16.44 20.28
C HIS A 41 -12.15 -16.42 19.77
N GLY A 42 -11.53 -17.57 19.50
CA GLY A 42 -10.17 -17.64 18.95
C GLY A 42 -10.10 -17.07 17.53
N ALA A 43 -11.05 -17.49 16.67
CA ALA A 43 -11.11 -17.04 15.28
C ALA A 43 -11.36 -15.53 15.13
N GLU A 44 -12.21 -14.94 15.99
CA GLU A 44 -12.45 -13.49 15.99
C GLU A 44 -11.20 -12.72 16.44
N ARG A 45 -10.54 -13.20 17.50
CA ARG A 45 -9.32 -12.60 18.01
C ARG A 45 -8.19 -12.67 16.98
N ASP A 46 -8.03 -13.80 16.30
CA ASP A 46 -7.06 -13.97 15.21
C ASP A 46 -7.36 -13.05 14.03
N ARG A 47 -8.64 -12.85 13.70
CA ARG A 47 -9.05 -11.89 12.67
C ARG A 47 -8.71 -10.45 13.06
N LEU A 48 -8.93 -10.07 14.32
CA LEU A 48 -8.61 -8.74 14.84
C LEU A 48 -7.09 -8.51 14.84
N LEU A 49 -6.31 -9.47 15.32
CA LEU A 49 -4.85 -9.42 15.31
C LEU A 49 -4.32 -9.25 13.88
N ARG A 50 -4.83 -10.04 12.92
CA ARG A 50 -4.43 -9.91 11.51
C ARG A 50 -4.78 -8.53 10.96
N LYS A 51 -5.95 -7.99 11.29
CA LYS A 51 -6.34 -6.64 10.88
C LYS A 51 -5.38 -5.58 11.44
N GLU A 52 -4.99 -5.71 12.71
CA GLU A 52 -4.03 -4.81 13.35
C GLU A 52 -2.64 -4.90 12.71
N GLN A 53 -2.17 -6.11 12.41
CA GLN A 53 -0.91 -6.35 11.69
C GLN A 53 -0.89 -5.63 10.34
N ILE A 54 -1.94 -5.81 9.54
CA ILE A 54 -2.06 -5.15 8.23
C ILE A 54 -2.14 -3.63 8.37
N LEU A 55 -2.86 -3.12 9.36
CA LEU A 55 -2.94 -1.68 9.63
C LEU A 55 -1.59 -1.08 10.08
N ALA A 56 -0.82 -1.81 10.89
CA ALA A 56 0.51 -1.38 11.32
C ALA A 56 1.45 -1.25 10.11
N VAL A 57 1.46 -2.24 9.21
CA VAL A 57 2.24 -2.19 7.97
C VAL A 57 1.81 -0.99 7.10
N ALA A 58 0.51 -0.79 6.90
CA ALA A 58 -0.02 0.31 6.09
C ALA A 58 0.41 1.69 6.63
N ARG A 59 0.33 1.89 7.95
CA ARG A 59 0.77 3.12 8.61
C ARG A 59 2.27 3.37 8.43
N GLN A 60 3.08 2.32 8.58
CA GLN A 60 4.52 2.45 8.40
C GLN A 60 4.90 2.78 6.96
N VAL A 61 4.26 2.14 5.98
CA VAL A 61 4.44 2.48 4.55
C VAL A 61 4.03 3.93 4.29
N GLU A 62 2.92 4.39 4.86
CA GLU A 62 2.52 5.80 4.76
C GLU A 62 3.58 6.75 5.33
N SER A 63 4.12 6.46 6.52
CA SER A 63 5.21 7.27 7.09
C SER A 63 6.46 7.27 6.21
N MET A 64 6.82 6.14 5.60
CA MET A 64 7.96 6.05 4.68
C MET A 64 7.72 6.85 3.39
N CYS A 65 6.51 6.81 2.83
CA CYS A 65 6.12 7.65 1.70
C CYS A 65 6.27 9.13 2.04
N GLN A 66 5.73 9.56 3.18
CA GLN A 66 5.80 10.96 3.64
C GLN A 66 7.24 11.40 3.87
N LEU A 67 8.05 10.57 4.51
CA LEU A 67 9.46 10.85 4.74
C LEU A 67 10.23 10.99 3.43
N GLN A 68 9.99 10.11 2.46
CA GLN A 68 10.64 10.18 1.15
C GLN A 68 10.21 11.44 0.39
N GLN A 69 8.93 11.82 0.45
CA GLN A 69 8.43 13.06 -0.16
C GLN A 69 9.11 14.29 0.45
N GLN A 70 9.15 14.38 1.79
CA GLN A 70 9.81 15.48 2.50
C GLN A 70 11.31 15.55 2.18
N ALA A 71 11.99 14.40 2.16
CA ALA A 71 13.42 14.33 1.84
C ALA A 71 13.72 14.66 0.37
N SER A 72 12.79 14.42 -0.55
CA SER A 72 12.97 14.73 -1.97
C SER A 72 12.98 16.23 -2.27
N GLY A 73 12.51 17.07 -1.34
CA GLY A 73 12.41 18.52 -1.52
C GLY A 73 11.45 18.96 -2.63
N ARG A 74 10.75 18.04 -3.29
CA ARG A 74 9.77 18.34 -4.34
C ARG A 74 8.51 18.91 -3.68
N PRO A 75 8.02 20.09 -4.12
CA PRO A 75 6.77 20.61 -3.61
C PRO A 75 5.64 19.61 -3.91
N PRO A 76 4.66 19.47 -3.01
CA PRO A 76 3.53 18.56 -3.19
C PRO A 76 2.74 18.81 -4.49
N THR A 77 2.88 20.00 -5.06
CA THR A 77 2.30 20.42 -6.34
C THR A 77 3.01 19.81 -7.56
N ASP A 78 4.30 19.48 -7.50
CA ASP A 78 5.03 18.89 -8.64
C ASP A 78 4.67 17.41 -8.88
N LEU A 79 4.05 16.75 -7.89
CA LEU A 79 3.41 15.45 -8.05
C LEU A 79 1.96 15.57 -8.56
N GLN A 80 1.41 16.78 -8.66
CA GLN A 80 0.01 17.06 -9.02
C GLN A 80 -0.21 17.37 -10.51
N SER A 81 0.82 17.37 -11.35
CA SER A 81 0.65 17.70 -12.76
C SER A 81 1.53 16.86 -13.71
N PRO A 82 1.00 15.78 -14.28
CA PRO A 82 1.06 15.59 -15.72
C PRO A 82 -0.14 16.36 -16.30
N SER A 83 0.06 17.63 -16.67
CA SER A 83 -0.82 18.30 -17.63
C SER A 83 -0.60 17.79 -19.07
N SER A 84 0.23 16.76 -19.23
CA SER A 84 0.55 16.12 -20.47
C SER A 84 -0.01 14.70 -20.45
N ASP A 85 -0.56 14.28 -21.58
CA ASP A 85 -1.14 12.96 -21.91
C ASP A 85 -0.11 11.80 -21.81
N GLU A 86 1.01 12.02 -21.12
CA GLU A 86 2.09 11.07 -20.92
C GLU A 86 1.81 10.17 -19.70
N PRO A 87 1.97 8.85 -19.82
CA PRO A 87 1.80 7.95 -18.69
C PRO A 87 2.82 8.32 -17.61
N VAL A 88 2.36 8.75 -16.43
CA VAL A 88 3.22 8.97 -15.26
C VAL A 88 4.18 7.79 -15.15
N PRO A 89 5.50 8.02 -15.34
CA PRO A 89 6.42 6.90 -15.38
C PRO A 89 6.45 6.29 -13.98
N LEU A 90 6.13 5.00 -13.89
CA LEU A 90 6.28 4.18 -12.67
C LEU A 90 7.69 4.31 -12.06
N GLN A 91 8.65 4.79 -12.86
CA GLN A 91 10.04 5.07 -12.50
C GLN A 91 10.22 6.20 -11.47
N GLU A 92 9.28 7.12 -11.32
CA GLU A 92 9.37 8.24 -10.36
C GLU A 92 8.54 8.05 -9.08
N ALA A 93 7.75 6.97 -9.01
CA ALA A 93 6.92 6.66 -7.87
C ALA A 93 7.77 6.38 -6.60
N PRO A 94 7.41 6.93 -5.42
CA PRO A 94 8.08 6.64 -4.16
C PRO A 94 7.99 5.14 -3.88
N ARG A 95 9.10 4.56 -3.45
CA ARG A 95 9.26 3.11 -3.31
C ARG A 95 10.41 2.82 -2.37
N GLY A 96 10.35 1.65 -1.75
CA GLY A 96 11.44 1.19 -0.91
C GLY A 96 11.14 -0.14 -0.26
N ALA A 97 12.03 -0.51 0.65
CA ALA A 97 11.85 -1.66 1.51
C ALA A 97 12.30 -1.34 2.94
N PHE A 98 11.67 -1.95 3.92
CA PHE A 98 12.09 -1.90 5.32
C PHE A 98 11.88 -3.26 6.00
N ARG A 99 12.58 -3.47 7.11
CA ARG A 99 12.48 -4.71 7.90
C ARG A 99 11.62 -4.47 9.13
N LEU A 100 10.79 -5.47 9.44
CA LEU A 100 10.00 -5.57 10.65
C LEU A 100 10.69 -6.54 11.60
N ALA A 101 10.85 -6.13 12.85
CA ALA A 101 11.41 -6.98 13.88
C ALA A 101 10.41 -8.07 14.27
N ALA A 102 10.94 -9.19 14.77
CA ALA A 102 10.11 -10.20 15.42
C ALA A 102 9.40 -9.57 16.64
N GLY A 103 8.12 -9.88 16.79
CA GLY A 103 7.26 -9.39 17.88
C GLY A 103 6.49 -8.11 17.57
N ASP A 104 6.77 -7.41 16.47
CA ASP A 104 6.03 -6.20 16.08
C ASP A 104 6.04 -5.95 14.55
N PRO A 105 4.91 -6.11 13.83
CA PRO A 105 3.62 -6.64 14.27
C PRO A 105 3.52 -8.18 14.11
N PHE A 106 4.51 -8.82 13.47
CA PHE A 106 4.54 -10.27 13.22
C PHE A 106 5.44 -10.99 14.21
N GLN A 107 5.16 -12.26 14.50
CA GLN A 107 6.00 -13.06 15.41
C GLN A 107 7.38 -13.31 14.82
N GLU A 108 7.44 -13.59 13.52
CA GLU A 108 8.67 -13.76 12.77
C GLU A 108 9.12 -12.44 12.14
N PRO A 109 10.43 -12.24 11.91
CA PRO A 109 10.92 -11.08 11.17
C PRO A 109 10.40 -11.11 9.73
N ARG A 110 9.91 -9.97 9.26
CA ARG A 110 9.38 -9.79 7.90
C ARG A 110 10.09 -8.65 7.18
N THR A 111 10.11 -8.69 5.86
CA THR A 111 10.55 -7.57 5.03
C THR A 111 9.35 -7.03 4.27
N VAL A 112 9.14 -5.71 4.30
CA VAL A 112 8.09 -5.04 3.54
C VAL A 112 8.71 -4.35 2.35
N VAL A 113 8.22 -4.65 1.15
CA VAL A 113 8.53 -3.92 -0.08
C VAL A 113 7.28 -3.12 -0.46
N TRP A 114 7.45 -1.83 -0.74
CA TRP A 114 6.32 -0.93 -0.95
C TRP A 114 6.53 0.02 -2.13
N LEU A 115 5.41 0.50 -2.67
CA LEU A 115 5.32 1.42 -3.80
C LEU A 115 4.14 2.36 -3.58
N GLY A 116 4.37 3.66 -3.60
CA GLY A 116 3.32 4.69 -3.56
C GLY A 116 3.04 5.22 -4.96
N MET A 117 1.78 5.33 -5.33
CA MET A 117 1.36 5.80 -6.65
C MET A 117 0.02 6.54 -6.56
N LEU A 118 -0.05 7.74 -7.14
CA LEU A 118 -1.21 8.62 -7.00
C LEU A 118 -1.52 8.87 -5.51
N SER A 119 -2.67 8.38 -5.02
CA SER A 119 -3.08 8.41 -3.61
C SER A 119 -3.15 7.01 -2.99
N LEU A 120 -2.50 6.02 -3.60
CA LEU A 120 -2.51 4.62 -3.20
C LEU A 120 -1.11 4.15 -2.79
N GLY A 121 -1.04 3.36 -1.72
CA GLY A 121 0.14 2.62 -1.31
C GLY A 121 -0.07 1.13 -1.56
N PHE A 122 0.89 0.50 -2.21
CA PHE A 122 0.97 -0.93 -2.40
C PHE A 122 2.07 -1.46 -1.48
N ALA A 123 1.82 -2.57 -0.79
CA ALA A 123 2.85 -3.25 -0.01
C ALA A 123 2.79 -4.77 -0.12
N LEU A 124 3.97 -5.37 -0.22
CA LEU A 124 4.23 -6.81 -0.11
C LEU A 124 4.98 -7.08 1.19
N VAL A 125 4.40 -7.90 2.05
CA VAL A 125 5.04 -8.44 3.25
C VAL A 125 5.66 -9.78 2.89
N LEU A 126 6.95 -9.91 3.10
CA LEU A 126 7.80 -11.03 2.70
C LEU A 126 8.50 -11.63 3.92
N ASP A 127 8.97 -12.85 3.78
CA ASP A 127 9.90 -13.43 4.75
C ASP A 127 11.28 -12.77 4.67
N ALA A 128 12.09 -12.91 5.73
CA ALA A 128 13.35 -12.19 5.89
C ALA A 128 14.40 -12.44 4.78
N HIS A 129 14.30 -13.55 4.03
CA HIS A 129 15.31 -13.99 3.06
C HIS A 129 14.82 -14.00 1.60
N GLU A 130 13.73 -13.30 1.31
CA GLU A 130 13.18 -13.24 -0.04
C GLU A 130 13.95 -12.30 -0.97
N ASN A 131 13.85 -12.56 -2.27
CA ASN A 131 14.47 -11.74 -3.31
C ASN A 131 13.73 -10.39 -3.44
N LEU A 132 14.34 -9.32 -2.92
CA LEU A 132 13.76 -7.97 -2.92
C LEU A 132 13.59 -7.38 -4.34
N LEU A 133 14.50 -7.69 -5.26
CA LEU A 133 14.41 -7.21 -6.65
C LEU A 133 13.23 -7.83 -7.38
N LEU A 134 12.98 -9.12 -7.13
CA LEU A 134 11.81 -9.82 -7.66
C LEU A 134 10.52 -9.26 -7.06
N ALA A 135 10.50 -9.03 -5.75
CA ALA A 135 9.34 -8.45 -5.07
C ALA A 135 9.02 -7.04 -5.57
N GLU A 136 10.04 -6.19 -5.76
CA GLU A 136 9.85 -4.85 -6.32
C GLU A 136 9.32 -4.91 -7.77
N SER A 137 9.89 -5.80 -8.58
CA SER A 137 9.42 -6.00 -9.96
C SER A 137 7.96 -6.49 -9.99
N THR A 138 7.60 -7.35 -9.04
CA THR A 138 6.25 -7.90 -8.88
C THR A 138 5.25 -6.82 -8.46
N ILE A 139 5.56 -6.05 -7.42
CA ILE A 139 4.64 -4.99 -6.94
C ILE A 139 4.45 -3.90 -8.00
N ARG A 140 5.50 -3.57 -8.77
CA ARG A 140 5.42 -2.64 -9.90
C ARG A 140 4.53 -3.16 -11.03
N LEU A 141 4.64 -4.45 -11.35
CA LEU A 141 3.78 -5.11 -12.34
C LEU A 141 2.32 -5.07 -11.88
N LEU A 142 2.04 -5.45 -10.62
CA LEU A 142 0.69 -5.44 -10.07
C LEU A 142 0.07 -4.03 -10.07
N ALA A 143 0.81 -3.03 -9.61
CA ALA A 143 0.34 -1.64 -9.61
C ALA A 143 0.00 -1.16 -11.03
N ARG A 144 0.84 -1.48 -12.02
CA ARG A 144 0.58 -1.14 -13.43
C ARG A 144 -0.71 -1.80 -13.94
N LEU A 145 -0.83 -3.12 -13.78
CA LEU A 145 -2.00 -3.87 -14.25
C LEU A 145 -3.30 -3.36 -13.60
N LEU A 146 -3.26 -3.04 -12.30
CA LEU A 146 -4.41 -2.48 -11.60
C LEU A 146 -4.80 -1.10 -12.14
N LEU A 147 -3.82 -0.23 -12.39
CA LEU A 147 -4.10 1.10 -12.96
C LEU A 147 -4.63 1.02 -14.39
N ASP A 148 -4.09 0.11 -15.21
CA ASP A 148 -4.57 -0.09 -16.57
C ASP A 148 -6.02 -0.61 -16.55
N HIS A 149 -6.37 -1.52 -15.65
CA HIS A 149 -7.76 -1.93 -15.45
C HIS A 149 -8.66 -0.78 -14.97
N LEU A 150 -8.21 0.07 -14.04
CA LEU A 150 -8.98 1.23 -13.58
C LEU A 150 -9.20 2.25 -14.70
N ARG A 151 -8.21 2.45 -15.58
CA ARG A 151 -8.34 3.32 -16.76
C ARG A 151 -9.43 2.82 -17.72
N LEU A 152 -9.48 1.51 -17.96
CA LEU A 152 -10.51 0.91 -18.82
C LEU A 152 -11.93 1.07 -18.27
N LEU A 153 -12.07 1.14 -16.94
CA LEU A 153 -13.35 1.36 -16.28
C LEU A 153 -13.81 2.82 -16.27
N THR A 154 -12.96 3.75 -16.71
CA THR A 154 -13.27 5.18 -16.72
C THR A 154 -13.55 5.66 -18.15
N PRO A 155 -14.71 6.27 -18.45
CA PRO A 155 -14.93 6.88 -19.75
C PRO A 155 -13.89 7.99 -19.97
N ALA A 156 -13.22 7.98 -21.12
CA ALA A 156 -12.11 8.90 -21.48
C ALA A 156 -12.50 10.40 -21.54
N THR A 157 -13.72 10.76 -21.13
CA THR A 157 -14.32 12.09 -21.31
C THR A 157 -14.05 13.06 -20.15
N SER A 158 -13.34 12.65 -19.10
CA SER A 158 -12.86 13.63 -18.11
C SER A 158 -11.39 13.39 -17.79
N ALA A 159 -10.56 14.39 -18.08
CA ALA A 159 -9.15 14.49 -17.67
C ALA A 159 -8.94 14.50 -16.13
N GLY A 160 -9.98 14.15 -15.35
CA GLY A 160 -9.99 13.96 -13.90
C GLY A 160 -10.42 12.56 -13.45
N GLY A 161 -10.58 11.59 -14.35
CA GLY A 161 -11.13 10.26 -14.06
C GLY A 161 -10.37 9.46 -12.99
N LEU A 162 -9.03 9.44 -13.03
CA LEU A 162 -8.23 8.78 -11.99
C LEU A 162 -8.28 9.52 -10.64
N ARG A 163 -8.46 10.84 -10.65
CA ARG A 163 -8.70 11.63 -9.42
C ARG A 163 -10.06 11.29 -8.83
N CYS A 164 -11.09 11.11 -9.68
CA CYS A 164 -12.43 10.71 -9.24
C CYS A 164 -12.44 9.31 -8.64
N LEU A 165 -11.70 8.33 -9.17
CA LEU A 165 -11.64 6.99 -8.59
C LEU A 165 -10.97 6.97 -7.21
N ALA A 166 -9.88 7.71 -7.01
CA ALA A 166 -9.31 7.90 -5.67
C ALA A 166 -10.34 8.57 -4.73
N HIS A 167 -11.11 9.54 -5.23
CA HIS A 167 -12.15 10.24 -4.47
C HIS A 167 -13.45 9.44 -4.27
N LEU A 168 -13.72 8.43 -5.10
CA LEU A 168 -14.89 7.52 -5.05
C LEU A 168 -14.61 6.28 -4.19
N LEU A 169 -13.36 5.83 -4.13
CA LEU A 169 -12.93 4.76 -3.24
C LEU A 169 -12.77 5.22 -1.78
N LEU A 170 -12.72 6.54 -1.52
CA LEU A 170 -12.81 7.14 -0.18
C LEU A 170 -14.24 7.69 0.06
N PRO A 171 -15.03 7.14 1.01
CA PRO A 171 -16.25 7.80 1.46
C PRO A 171 -15.86 9.07 2.23
N LYS A 172 -16.69 10.11 2.09
CA LYS A 172 -16.62 11.38 2.83
C LYS A 172 -16.66 11.17 4.33
#